data_AF-A0A0Q5LFL0-F1
#
_entry.id   AF-A0A0Q5LFL0-F1
#
_cell.length_a   1.000
_cell.length_b   1.000
_cell.length_c   1.000
_cell.angle_alpha   90.00
_cell.angle_beta   90.00
_cell.angle_gamma   90.00
#
_symmetry.space_group_name_H-M   'P 1'
#
loop_
_entity.id
_entity.type
_entity.pdbx_description
1 polymer ?
#
loop_
_entity_poly.entity_id
_entity_poly.type
_entity_poly.pdbx_seq_one_letter_code
_entity_poly.pdbx_strand_id
1 'polypeptide(L)'
;MGIRLLGLPDPVLQHVLREEGRHVATLDFWWASEGVAGEADGTDKYFDEGMVAGRSSKEALLHEKDRENAVRRLPEVNGFARWGWDDALDLGRLAARLASAGLVVPRRHVPGEYDQRGRAS
;
A
#
# COMPACT_ATOMS: atom_id res chain seq x y z
N MET A 1 -7.74 6.16 -8.44
CA MET A 1 -6.73 6.98 -9.14
C MET A 1 -5.91 7.72 -8.08
N GLY A 2 -4.85 7.11 -7.53
CA GLY A 2 -4.17 7.63 -6.33
C GLY A 2 -2.64 7.45 -6.31
N ILE A 3 -2.14 6.20 -6.35
CA ILE A 3 -0.70 5.90 -6.14
C ILE A 3 0.22 6.54 -7.18
N ARG A 4 -0.21 6.62 -8.45
CA ARG A 4 0.59 7.20 -9.55
C ARG A 4 0.87 8.69 -9.38
N LEU A 5 0.08 9.39 -8.57
CA LEU A 5 0.25 10.82 -8.29
C LEU A 5 1.29 11.11 -7.21
N LEU A 6 1.83 10.08 -6.56
CA LEU A 6 2.83 10.22 -5.50
C LEU A 6 4.27 10.35 -6.03
N GLY A 7 4.49 10.19 -7.34
CA GLY A 7 5.83 10.21 -7.92
C GLY A 7 6.71 9.03 -7.47
N LEU A 8 6.10 7.98 -6.94
CA LEU A 8 6.77 6.73 -6.62
C LEU A 8 7.23 6.02 -7.89
N PRO A 9 8.27 5.15 -7.81
CA PRO A 9 8.56 4.21 -8.87
C PRO A 9 7.30 3.40 -9.22
N ASP A 10 7.12 3.08 -10.51
CA ASP A 10 6.00 2.26 -10.95
C ASP A 10 6.14 0.86 -10.33
N PRO A 11 5.17 0.42 -9.52
CA PRO A 11 5.22 -0.92 -8.93
C PRO A 11 4.92 -1.99 -9.98
N VAL A 12 5.45 -3.19 -9.74
CA VAL A 12 4.97 -4.39 -10.44
C VAL A 12 3.61 -4.75 -9.86
N LEU A 13 2.58 -4.75 -10.71
CA LEU A 13 1.23 -5.11 -10.30
C LEU A 13 1.05 -6.63 -10.28
N GLN A 14 0.20 -7.12 -9.36
CA GLN A 14 -0.16 -8.55 -9.26
C GLN A 14 1.09 -9.45 -9.17
N HIS A 15 2.08 -9.02 -8.39
CA HIS A 15 3.37 -9.72 -8.28
C HIS A 15 3.24 -10.97 -7.42
N VAL A 16 3.75 -12.10 -7.92
CA VAL A 16 3.65 -13.39 -7.24
C VAL A 16 4.90 -13.66 -6.41
N LEU A 17 4.74 -13.67 -5.08
CA LEU A 17 5.78 -14.08 -4.14
C LEU A 17 5.81 -15.60 -4.00
N ARG A 18 7.03 -16.14 -3.97
CA ARG A 18 7.27 -17.59 -3.84
C ARG A 18 8.40 -17.89 -2.88
N GLU A 19 8.21 -18.91 -2.05
CA GLU A 19 9.23 -19.48 -1.17
C GLU A 19 9.48 -20.92 -1.59
N GLU A 20 10.75 -21.27 -1.87
CA GLU A 20 11.13 -22.62 -2.34
C GLU A 20 10.29 -23.12 -3.53
N GLY A 21 9.90 -22.20 -4.43
CA GLY A 21 9.06 -22.49 -5.60
C GLY A 21 7.56 -22.60 -5.32
N ARG A 22 7.12 -22.54 -4.06
CA ARG A 22 5.71 -22.56 -3.67
C ARG A 22 5.12 -21.15 -3.66
N HIS A 23 3.87 -21.01 -4.10
CA HIS A 23 3.15 -19.74 -4.02
C HIS A 23 2.87 -19.35 -2.57
N VAL A 24 3.21 -18.12 -2.19
CA VAL A 24 2.93 -17.57 -0.87
C VAL A 24 1.81 -16.54 -0.94
N ALA A 25 1.92 -15.56 -1.85
CA ALA A 25 0.92 -14.53 -2.05
C ALA A 25 1.03 -13.90 -3.44
N THR A 26 -0.03 -13.23 -3.86
CA THR A 26 -0.03 -12.30 -4.99
C THR A 26 -0.28 -10.90 -4.44
N LEU A 27 0.67 -9.99 -4.64
CA LEU A 27 0.62 -8.61 -4.14
C LEU A 27 -0.03 -7.70 -5.17
N ASP A 28 -0.87 -6.78 -4.73
CA ASP A 28 -1.45 -5.78 -5.65
C ASP A 28 -0.36 -4.86 -6.23
N PHE A 29 0.59 -4.46 -5.39
CA PHE A 29 1.70 -3.58 -5.74
C PHE A 29 3.01 -4.11 -5.14
N TRP A 30 4.05 -4.19 -5.97
CA TRP A 30 5.39 -4.60 -5.53
C TRP A 30 6.45 -3.61 -6.01
N TRP A 31 7.14 -2.98 -5.06
CA TRP A 31 8.28 -2.12 -5.31
C TRP A 31 9.57 -2.91 -5.09
N ALA A 32 10.04 -3.54 -6.18
CA ALA A 32 11.12 -4.51 -6.14
C ALA A 32 12.46 -3.94 -5.67
N SER A 33 12.74 -2.66 -5.94
CA SER A 33 14.01 -2.04 -5.53
C SER A 33 14.10 -1.83 -4.02
N GLU A 34 12.97 -1.56 -3.39
CA GLU A 34 12.84 -1.31 -1.96
C GLU A 34 12.44 -2.58 -1.19
N GLY A 35 11.97 -3.61 -1.88
CA GLY A 35 11.41 -4.82 -1.27
C GLY A 35 10.11 -4.52 -0.52
N VAL A 36 9.30 -3.59 -1.02
CA VAL A 36 8.07 -3.17 -0.33
C VAL A 36 6.84 -3.75 -1.01
N ALA A 37 6.02 -4.42 -0.21
CA ALA A 37 4.71 -4.94 -0.58
C ALA A 37 3.60 -3.91 -0.29
N GLY A 38 2.71 -3.72 -1.26
CA GLY A 38 1.51 -2.90 -1.12
C GLY A 38 0.26 -3.69 -1.44
N GLU A 39 -0.73 -3.62 -0.55
CA GLU A 39 -2.06 -4.16 -0.79
C GLU A 39 -3.10 -3.05 -0.64
N ALA A 40 -3.89 -2.85 -1.69
CA ALA A 40 -5.06 -1.99 -1.59
C ALA A 40 -6.20 -2.86 -1.07
N ASP A 41 -6.67 -2.55 0.14
CA ASP A 41 -7.89 -3.14 0.62
C ASP A 41 -9.03 -2.60 -0.24
N GLY A 42 -9.41 -3.40 -1.24
CA GLY A 42 -10.61 -3.19 -2.01
C GLY A 42 -11.77 -3.47 -1.08
N THR A 43 -12.07 -2.49 -0.24
CA THR A 43 -13.22 -2.36 0.68
C THR A 43 -13.91 -3.69 0.87
N ASP A 44 -13.62 -4.39 1.97
CA ASP A 44 -14.47 -5.42 2.58
C ASP A 44 -15.77 -5.54 1.79
N LYS A 45 -15.85 -6.57 0.92
CA LYS A 45 -17.01 -6.83 0.06
C LYS A 45 -18.25 -6.36 0.81
N TYR A 46 -18.80 -5.24 0.35
CA TYR A 46 -19.92 -4.50 0.91
C TYR A 46 -20.61 -5.26 2.03
N PHE A 47 -20.48 -4.79 3.28
CA PHE A 47 -21.47 -4.93 4.34
C PHE A 47 -22.60 -5.90 4.02
N ASP A 48 -22.29 -7.19 3.93
CA ASP A 48 -23.33 -8.19 3.74
C ASP A 48 -23.63 -8.64 5.16
N GLU A 49 -24.45 -7.83 5.83
CA GLU A 49 -25.16 -8.22 7.05
C GLU A 49 -25.90 -9.57 6.84
N GLY A 50 -26.06 -10.04 5.59
CA GLY A 50 -26.54 -11.37 5.21
C GLY A 50 -25.50 -12.50 5.10
N MET A 51 -24.18 -12.23 5.15
CA MET A 51 -23.11 -13.27 5.08
C MET A 51 -22.40 -13.50 6.42
N VAL A 52 -22.97 -13.03 7.54
CA VAL A 52 -22.52 -13.40 8.89
C VAL A 52 -23.14 -14.75 9.30
N ALA A 53 -22.85 -15.80 8.53
CA ALA A 53 -22.99 -17.17 9.01
C ALA A 53 -21.78 -17.43 9.93
N GLY A 54 -21.93 -17.08 11.21
CA GLY A 54 -20.88 -17.12 12.22
C GLY A 54 -20.12 -18.45 12.27
N ARG A 55 -18.90 -18.44 11.70
CA ARG A 55 -17.69 -19.25 11.97
C ARG A 55 -16.65 -18.99 10.87
N SER A 56 -17.09 -18.81 9.62
CA SER A 56 -16.24 -18.59 8.44
C SER A 56 -15.53 -17.23 8.40
N SER A 57 -16.13 -16.17 8.96
CA SER A 57 -15.55 -14.82 8.94
C SER A 57 -14.31 -14.69 9.82
N LYS A 58 -14.32 -15.33 11.00
CA LYS A 58 -13.16 -15.35 11.90
C LYS A 58 -12.01 -16.16 11.31
N GLU A 59 -12.31 -17.31 10.70
CA GLU A 59 -11.32 -18.15 10.04
C GLU A 59 -10.71 -17.44 8.82
N ALA A 60 -11.53 -16.77 8.00
CA ALA A 60 -11.04 -15.96 6.88
C ALA A 60 -10.11 -14.83 7.34
N LEU A 61 -10.47 -14.12 8.42
CA LEU A 61 -9.61 -13.08 9.00
C LEU A 61 -8.29 -13.64 9.55
N LEU A 62 -8.33 -14.83 10.16
CA LEU A 62 -7.11 -15.51 10.62
C LEU A 62 -6.24 -15.94 9.44
N HIS A 63 -6.82 -16.52 8.40
CA HIS A 63 -6.11 -16.88 7.17
C HIS A 63 -5.48 -15.66 6.49
N GLU A 64 -6.17 -14.53 6.46
CA GLU A 64 -5.65 -13.29 5.89
C GLU A 64 -4.49 -12.72 6.71
N LYS A 65 -4.59 -12.77 8.05
CA LYS A 65 -3.49 -12.42 8.95
C LYS A 65 -2.30 -13.35 8.81
N ASP A 66 -2.53 -14.65 8.70
CA ASP A 66 -1.48 -15.65 8.54
C ASP A 66 -0.76 -15.49 7.20
N ARG A 67 -1.50 -15.16 6.13
CA ARG A 67 -0.95 -14.82 4.82
C ARG A 67 -0.07 -13.57 4.90
N GLU A 68 -0.54 -12.50 5.52
CA GLU A 68 0.27 -11.29 5.72
C GLU A 68 1.53 -11.60 6.53
N ASN A 69 1.41 -12.36 7.61
CA ASN A 69 2.55 -12.78 8.42
C ASN A 69 3.54 -13.63 7.61
N ALA A 70 3.07 -14.48 6.70
CA ALA A 70 3.94 -15.25 5.81
C ALA A 70 4.69 -14.34 4.83
N VAL A 71 3.99 -13.39 4.19
CA VAL A 71 4.61 -12.39 3.31
C VAL A 71 5.71 -11.62 4.04
N ARG A 72 5.44 -11.13 5.26
CA ARG A 72 6.40 -10.37 6.06
C ARG A 72 7.63 -11.17 6.50
N ARG A 73 7.59 -12.50 6.44
CA ARG A 73 8.73 -13.38 6.78
C ARG A 73 9.64 -13.66 5.59
N LEU A 74 9.22 -13.33 4.38
CA LEU A 74 10.02 -13.59 3.19
C LEU A 74 11.26 -12.69 3.16
N PRO A 75 12.45 -13.24 2.85
CA PRO A 75 13.70 -12.47 2.84
C PRO A 75 13.71 -11.26 1.90
N GLU A 76 12.95 -11.33 0.80
CA GLU A 76 12.84 -10.24 -0.17
C GLU A 76 11.91 -9.09 0.29
N VAL A 77 11.11 -9.31 1.34
CA VAL A 77 10.14 -8.33 1.84
C VAL A 77 10.72 -7.54 3.01
N ASN A 78 11.06 -6.27 2.75
CA ASN A 78 11.56 -5.31 3.74
C ASN A 78 10.44 -4.49 4.40
N GLY A 79 9.28 -4.41 3.75
CA GLY A 79 8.17 -3.60 4.22
C GLY A 79 6.83 -4.02 3.63
N PHE A 80 5.76 -3.74 4.36
CA PHE A 80 4.40 -4.05 3.94
C PHE A 80 3.45 -2.94 4.36
N ALA A 81 2.72 -2.39 3.39
CA ALA A 81 1.64 -1.43 3.60
C ALA A 81 0.33 -2.00 3.05
N ARG A 82 -0.70 -2.00 3.89
CA ARG A 82 -2.09 -2.15 3.44
C ARG A 82 -2.81 -0.84 3.65
N TRP A 83 -3.70 -0.45 2.75
CA TRP A 83 -4.50 0.78 2.90
C TRP A 83 -5.93 0.59 2.40
N GLY A 84 -6.87 1.24 3.07
CA GLY A 84 -8.29 1.21 2.70
C GLY A 84 -8.65 2.31 1.69
N TRP A 85 -9.94 2.37 1.37
CA TRP A 85 -10.49 3.37 0.45
C TRP A 85 -10.23 4.81 0.90
N ASP A 86 -10.39 5.10 2.19
CA ASP A 86 -10.19 6.46 2.73
C ASP A 86 -8.75 6.95 2.55
N ASP A 87 -7.77 6.06 2.77
CA ASP A 87 -6.36 6.37 2.50
C ASP A 87 -6.12 6.52 1.00
N ALA A 88 -6.74 5.70 0.16
CA ALA A 88 -6.57 5.78 -1.30
C ALA A 88 -7.09 7.12 -1.88
N LEU A 89 -8.08 7.73 -1.24
CA LEU A 89 -8.62 9.04 -1.61
C LEU A 89 -7.81 10.22 -1.05
N ASP A 90 -7.02 10.02 0.00
CA ASP A 90 -6.16 11.04 0.62
C ASP A 90 -4.68 10.74 0.33
N LEU A 91 -4.12 11.43 -0.65
CA LEU A 91 -2.72 11.25 -1.06
C LEU A 91 -1.73 11.47 0.09
N GLY A 92 -2.03 12.33 1.06
CA GLY A 92 -1.17 12.57 2.21
C GLY A 92 -1.12 11.35 3.14
N ARG A 93 -2.28 10.74 3.39
CA ARG A 93 -2.38 9.50 4.19
C ARG A 93 -1.72 8.33 3.49
N LEU A 94 -2.00 8.14 2.19
CA LEU A 94 -1.37 7.08 1.40
C LEU A 94 0.15 7.24 1.37
N ALA A 95 0.65 8.46 1.15
CA ALA A 95 2.08 8.76 1.20
C ALA A 95 2.70 8.42 2.56
N ALA A 96 2.10 8.88 3.66
CA ALA A 96 2.61 8.60 5.00
C ALA A 96 2.65 7.08 5.29
N ARG A 97 1.62 6.36 4.84
CA ARG A 97 1.51 4.90 5.04
C ARG A 97 2.57 4.14 4.24
N LEU A 98 2.72 4.47 2.96
CA LEU A 98 3.77 3.91 2.10
C LEU A 98 5.18 4.25 2.60
N ALA A 99 5.39 5.47 3.09
CA ALA A 99 6.66 5.86 3.69
C ALA A 99 7.00 5.08 4.96
N SER A 100 6.01 4.80 5.81
CA SER A 100 6.20 3.98 7.01
C SER A 100 6.58 2.52 6.68
N ALA A 101 6.23 2.05 5.48
CA ALA A 101 6.64 0.75 4.96
C ALA A 101 8.02 0.77 4.27
N GLY A 102 8.72 1.91 4.27
CA GLY A 102 10.08 2.02 3.73
C GLY A 102 10.18 2.62 2.32
N LEU A 103 9.09 3.06 1.71
CA LEU A 103 9.16 3.76 0.43
C LEU A 103 9.62 5.20 0.59
N VAL A 104 10.54 5.63 -0.25
CA VAL A 104 10.91 7.04 -0.34
C VAL A 104 9.87 7.76 -1.18
N VAL A 105 8.88 8.37 -0.52
CA VAL A 105 7.88 9.19 -1.19
C VAL A 105 8.48 10.59 -1.45
N PRO A 106 8.61 11.03 -2.71
CA PRO A 106 9.08 12.38 -3.01
C PRO A 106 8.19 13.41 -2.32
N ARG A 107 8.81 14.37 -1.61
CA ARG A 107 8.06 15.54 -1.16
C ARG A 107 7.55 16.26 -2.39
N ARG A 108 6.23 16.42 -2.50
CA ARG A 108 5.64 17.25 -3.55
C ARG A 108 6.20 18.66 -3.38
N HIS A 109 7.03 19.09 -4.32
CA HIS A 109 7.50 20.46 -4.37
C HIS A 109 6.29 21.35 -4.67
N VAL A 110 5.81 22.11 -3.69
CA VAL A 110 4.90 23.22 -3.97
C VAL A 110 5.78 24.30 -4.59
N PRO A 111 5.57 24.72 -5.85
CA PRO A 111 6.30 25.88 -6.39
C PRO A 111 6.03 27.07 -5.46
N GLY A 112 7.10 27.68 -4.97
CA GLY A 112 7.06 28.65 -3.89
C GLY A 112 6.17 29.86 -4.17
N GLU A 113 5.59 30.36 -3.08
CA GLU A 113 5.17 31.75 -2.90
C GLU A 113 6.03 32.72 -3.74
N TYR A 114 5.37 33.52 -4.57
CA TYR A 114 5.99 34.68 -5.19
C TYR A 114 6.53 35.62 -4.10
N ASP A 115 7.84 35.81 -4.05
CA ASP A 115 8.49 36.87 -3.27
C ASP A 115 8.00 38.23 -3.79
N GLN A 116 7.08 38.87 -3.07
CA GLN A 116 6.55 40.20 -3.38
C GLN A 116 7.53 41.34 -3.03
N ARG A 117 8.85 41.13 -3.08
CA ARG A 117 9.81 42.23 -2.98
C ARG A 117 10.17 42.80 -4.34
N GLY A 118 9.15 43.36 -4.99
CA GLY A 118 9.34 44.40 -5.98
C GLY A 118 9.93 45.64 -5.31
N ARG A 119 11.25 45.84 -5.43
CA ARG A 119 11.88 47.14 -5.15
C ARG A 119 11.29 48.17 -6.11
N ALA A 120 10.63 49.17 -5.55
CA ALA A 120 10.44 50.46 -6.21
C ALA A 120 11.82 51.06 -6.53
N SER A 121 11.99 51.51 -7.77
CA SER A 121 12.99 52.50 -8.17
C SER A 121 12.32 53.86 -8.26
#